data_AF-A0A1Y3N485-F1
#
_entry.id   AF-A0A1Y3N485-F1
#
_cell.length_a   1.000
_cell.length_b   1.000
_cell.length_c   1.000
_cell.angle_alpha   90.00
_cell.angle_beta   90.00
_cell.angle_gamma   90.00
#
_symmetry.space_group_name_H-M   'P 1'
#
loop_
_entity.id
_entity.type
_entity.pdbx_description
1 polymer ?
#
loop_
_entity_poly.entity_id
_entity_poly.type
_entity_poly.pdbx_seq_one_letter_code
_entity_poly.pdbx_strand_id
1 'polypeptide(L)'
;CFSRVYGNYFYVSFESSEVYNSFYGRSIFYNEFFYDKIENSNAGYYAITSSIFDNIYGGYGSVVGVFNDNYNYQFYFTRCKFVNNYSKFGGVVYSININSPVNVRFEDCTFENNRSEFGLIAYSLSKETIPYFSNFDELIKNNNNNFITNPTKIIKDEISPDKLKILSGNYFKEDIIYKLYDDFNSQICFLSSINNMNNDNDIERIPIYTLEVNDTLNTKIIGSKLGYCYLDSCRISKVRIVGNPGVYTLTFKLLSFGNLLKFYNSTSSFEFEILPCPLNSSNKYYILQDIEKINLKSCYVPICDKPCNKGKCIGNNICNCNDTFLKGRYCNQYPKLKHIHVIDNAYITISLLLILLSFGLMYGIYFQKDNKFIKGGK
;
A
#
# COMPACT_ATOMS: atom_id res chain seq x y z
N CYS A 1 -7.63 27.91 33.38
CA CYS A 1 -6.30 27.40 33.00
C CYS A 1 -5.44 27.27 34.24
N PHE A 2 -5.07 26.05 34.65
CA PHE A 2 -3.97 25.90 35.59
C PHE A 2 -2.68 26.18 34.82
N SER A 3 -2.03 27.30 35.10
CA SER A 3 -0.64 27.50 34.70
C SER A 3 0.21 26.39 35.33
N ARG A 4 1.21 25.89 34.57
CA ARG A 4 2.17 24.85 35.00
C ARG A 4 2.48 24.97 36.50
N VAL A 5 2.23 23.91 37.26
CA VAL A 5 2.56 23.84 38.70
C VAL A 5 4.00 23.34 38.79
N TYR A 6 4.91 24.22 39.21
CA TYR A 6 6.32 23.88 39.40
C TYR A 6 6.59 23.56 40.87
N GLY A 7 7.16 22.39 41.17
CA GLY A 7 7.57 21.98 42.51
C GLY A 7 8.08 20.54 42.55
N ASN A 8 9.01 20.24 43.47
CA ASN A 8 9.57 18.89 43.64
C ASN A 8 8.53 17.89 44.17
N TYR A 9 7.61 18.37 45.00
CA TYR A 9 6.49 17.61 45.53
C TYR A 9 5.29 18.54 45.56
N PHE A 10 4.16 18.13 45.00
CA PHE A 10 2.94 18.90 45.11
C PHE A 10 1.74 17.97 45.30
N TYR A 11 0.80 18.47 46.09
CA TYR A 11 -0.48 17.84 46.37
C TYR A 11 -1.58 18.79 45.89
N VAL A 12 -2.43 18.33 44.99
CA VAL A 12 -3.55 19.10 44.44
C VAL A 12 -4.83 18.35 44.77
N SER A 13 -5.76 19.02 45.42
CA SER A 13 -7.07 18.47 45.77
C SER A 13 -8.18 19.26 45.11
N PHE A 14 -9.11 18.56 44.47
CA PHE A 14 -10.35 19.10 43.96
C PHE A 14 -11.49 18.35 44.61
N GLU A 15 -12.42 19.06 45.24
CA GLU A 15 -13.61 18.47 45.82
C GLU A 15 -14.84 19.21 45.32
N SER A 16 -15.89 18.47 44.97
CA SER A 16 -17.17 19.03 44.55
C SER A 16 -17.06 20.11 43.48
N SER A 17 -16.09 19.93 42.58
CA SER A 17 -15.79 20.89 41.52
C SER A 17 -16.49 20.49 40.24
N GLU A 18 -16.88 21.49 39.45
CA GLU A 18 -17.53 21.26 38.18
C GLU A 18 -16.77 21.98 37.07
N VAL A 19 -16.38 21.21 36.04
CA VAL A 19 -15.62 21.71 34.89
C VAL A 19 -16.46 21.46 33.64
N TYR A 20 -16.78 22.53 32.92
CA TYR A 20 -17.66 22.49 31.76
C TYR A 20 -17.06 23.17 30.53
N ASN A 21 -17.49 22.75 29.34
CA ASN A 21 -17.34 23.49 28.07
C ASN A 21 -15.92 24.02 27.83
N SER A 22 -14.92 23.18 28.09
CA SER A 22 -13.52 23.59 28.06
C SER A 22 -12.74 22.86 26.98
N PHE A 23 -11.82 23.57 26.35
CA PHE A 23 -10.96 23.04 25.29
C PHE A 23 -9.50 23.06 25.73
N TYR A 24 -8.85 21.90 25.67
CA TYR A 24 -7.45 21.72 25.98
C TYR A 24 -6.75 21.11 24.76
N GLY A 25 -5.60 21.67 24.36
CA GLY A 25 -4.81 21.08 23.27
C GLY A 25 -4.29 19.66 23.58
N ARG A 26 -4.25 19.30 24.87
CA ARG A 26 -3.81 18.00 25.38
C ARG A 26 -4.86 17.40 26.32
N SER A 27 -4.77 17.65 27.62
CA SER A 27 -5.73 17.18 28.63
C SER A 27 -5.82 18.22 29.76
N ILE A 28 -6.83 18.14 30.62
CA ILE A 28 -6.89 18.95 31.86
C ILE A 28 -5.65 18.68 32.72
N PHE A 29 -5.41 17.41 33.02
CA PHE A 29 -4.28 16.91 33.79
C PHE A 29 -3.33 16.18 32.85
N TYR A 30 -2.14 16.74 32.65
CA TYR A 30 -1.21 16.24 31.65
C TYR A 30 0.20 16.10 32.21
N ASN A 31 0.80 14.92 32.11
CA ASN A 31 2.04 14.62 32.83
C ASN A 31 3.32 15.22 32.21
N GLU A 32 3.43 15.46 30.89
CA GLU A 32 4.69 16.05 30.38
C GLU A 32 4.90 17.52 30.78
N PHE A 33 4.03 18.11 31.62
CA PHE A 33 4.33 19.40 32.26
C PHE A 33 5.60 19.35 33.13
N PHE A 34 6.13 18.16 33.46
CA PHE A 34 7.36 17.98 34.23
C PHE A 34 8.64 17.82 33.38
N TYR A 35 8.55 17.92 32.04
CA TYR A 35 9.66 17.58 31.14
C TYR A 35 10.79 18.63 31.05
N ASP A 36 10.59 19.84 31.60
CA ASP A 36 11.64 20.87 31.59
C ASP A 36 12.73 20.59 32.66
N LYS A 37 13.72 19.76 32.29
CA LYS A 37 15.12 19.74 32.76
C LYS A 37 15.43 19.79 34.27
N ILE A 38 14.51 19.41 35.15
CA ILE A 38 14.82 19.30 36.56
C ILE A 38 15.22 17.85 36.84
N GLU A 39 16.50 17.61 37.10
CA GLU A 39 17.10 16.31 37.47
C GLU A 39 16.56 15.72 38.78
N ASN A 40 15.52 16.32 39.38
CA ASN A 40 14.92 15.86 40.61
C ASN A 40 13.59 15.18 40.33
N SER A 41 13.40 14.04 40.99
CA SER A 41 12.19 13.22 41.01
C SER A 41 10.98 14.03 41.48
N ASN A 42 10.31 14.71 40.54
CA ASN A 42 9.06 15.40 40.85
C ASN A 42 7.98 14.35 41.12
N ALA A 43 7.37 14.44 42.30
CA ALA A 43 6.20 13.63 42.63
C ALA A 43 4.94 14.50 42.73
N GLY A 44 3.89 14.09 42.02
CA GLY A 44 2.63 14.83 41.94
C GLY A 44 1.48 13.97 42.41
N TYR A 45 0.74 14.42 43.42
CA TYR A 45 -0.46 13.74 43.88
C TYR A 45 -1.70 14.59 43.61
N TYR A 46 -2.67 14.03 42.90
CA TYR A 46 -3.94 14.66 42.57
C TYR A 46 -5.08 13.82 43.15
N ALA A 47 -5.81 14.38 44.11
CA ALA A 47 -7.07 13.81 44.60
C ALA A 47 -8.24 14.64 44.09
N ILE A 48 -9.11 14.03 43.27
CA ILE A 48 -10.30 14.65 42.74
C ILE A 48 -11.50 13.87 43.25
N THR A 49 -12.35 14.49 44.05
CA THR A 49 -13.50 13.85 44.70
C THR A 49 -14.80 14.53 44.30
N SER A 50 -15.85 13.74 44.09
CA SER A 50 -17.23 14.20 43.90
C SER A 50 -17.39 15.29 42.83
N SER A 51 -16.57 15.26 41.79
CA SER A 51 -16.47 16.32 40.78
C SER A 51 -17.06 15.92 39.44
N ILE A 52 -17.49 16.90 38.65
CA ILE A 52 -18.13 16.71 37.33
C ILE A 52 -17.23 17.29 36.23
N PHE A 53 -17.00 16.50 35.19
CA PHE A 53 -16.30 16.90 33.97
C PHE A 53 -17.22 16.68 32.78
N ASP A 54 -17.75 17.77 32.21
CA ASP A 54 -18.74 17.70 31.14
C ASP A 54 -18.39 18.59 29.94
N ASN A 55 -18.52 18.01 28.75
CA ASN A 55 -18.22 18.65 27.47
C ASN A 55 -16.77 19.21 27.42
N ILE A 56 -15.82 18.39 27.88
CA ILE A 56 -14.38 18.69 27.81
C ILE A 56 -13.79 18.11 26.53
N TYR A 57 -13.01 18.93 25.83
CA TYR A 57 -12.28 18.54 24.63
C TYR A 57 -10.78 18.46 24.93
N GLY A 58 -10.15 17.33 24.60
CA GLY A 58 -8.71 17.12 24.73
C GLY A 58 -8.07 16.48 23.49
N GLY A 59 -6.76 16.63 23.31
CA GLY A 59 -5.98 15.88 22.34
C GLY A 59 -5.70 14.43 22.76
N TYR A 60 -5.36 14.19 24.03
CA TYR A 60 -4.89 12.88 24.54
C TYR A 60 -5.54 12.59 25.88
N GLY A 61 -6.74 12.04 25.91
CA GLY A 61 -7.56 12.08 27.11
C GLY A 61 -8.11 13.48 27.31
N SER A 62 -9.43 13.63 27.42
CA SER A 62 -10.02 14.94 27.73
C SER A 62 -9.61 15.42 29.12
N VAL A 63 -9.57 14.50 30.10
CA VAL A 63 -9.28 14.81 31.49
C VAL A 63 -7.85 14.45 31.86
N VAL A 64 -7.39 13.23 31.53
CA VAL A 64 -6.07 12.73 31.95
C VAL A 64 -5.24 12.31 30.76
N GLY A 65 -4.04 12.87 30.62
CA GLY A 65 -3.04 12.49 29.62
C GLY A 65 -1.73 12.10 30.28
N VAL A 66 -1.38 10.82 30.19
CA VAL A 66 -0.21 10.22 30.81
C VAL A 66 0.67 9.56 29.76
N PHE A 67 1.88 10.07 29.62
CA PHE A 67 2.88 9.58 28.67
C PHE A 67 3.89 8.67 29.39
N ASN A 68 4.73 8.01 28.60
CA ASN A 68 5.71 7.05 29.11
C ASN A 68 6.83 7.79 29.86
N ASP A 69 6.61 8.01 31.15
CA ASP A 69 7.45 8.81 32.03
C ASP A 69 7.82 8.01 33.29
N ASN A 70 9.06 8.12 33.74
CA ASN A 70 9.51 7.50 34.99
C ASN A 70 9.11 8.30 36.25
N TYR A 71 8.18 9.25 36.14
CA TYR A 71 7.81 10.13 37.24
C TYR A 71 6.79 9.49 38.19
N ASN A 72 6.90 9.87 39.47
CA ASN A 72 5.98 9.44 40.53
C ASN A 72 4.76 10.35 40.55
N TYR A 73 3.83 10.16 39.63
CA TYR A 73 2.53 10.84 39.67
C TYR A 73 1.45 9.90 40.21
N GLN A 74 0.43 10.46 40.83
CA GLN A 74 -0.79 9.75 41.23
C GLN A 74 -2.01 10.62 40.95
N PHE A 75 -2.95 10.08 40.19
CA PHE A 75 -4.26 10.66 39.91
C PHE A 75 -5.32 9.75 40.50
N TYR A 76 -6.07 10.28 41.47
CA TYR A 76 -7.09 9.54 42.17
C TYR A 76 -8.43 10.27 42.03
N PHE A 77 -9.35 9.67 41.26
CA PHE A 77 -10.69 10.19 41.03
C PHE A 77 -11.68 9.35 41.81
N THR A 78 -12.49 9.97 42.67
CA THR A 78 -13.47 9.26 43.52
C THR A 78 -14.84 9.88 43.39
N ARG A 79 -15.86 9.09 43.04
CA ARG A 79 -17.24 9.55 42.85
C ARG A 79 -17.36 10.70 41.83
N CYS A 80 -16.50 10.68 40.81
CA CYS A 80 -16.52 11.66 39.74
C CYS A 80 -17.46 11.24 38.61
N LYS A 81 -17.97 12.23 37.86
CA LYS A 81 -18.81 12.01 36.69
C LYS A 81 -18.17 12.62 35.44
N PHE A 82 -18.04 11.82 34.39
CA PHE A 82 -17.44 12.19 33.11
C PHE A 82 -18.47 12.10 32.00
N VAL A 83 -18.94 13.25 31.50
CA VAL A 83 -20.07 13.35 30.56
C VAL A 83 -19.65 14.04 29.27
N ASN A 84 -20.09 13.53 28.11
CA ASN A 84 -19.92 14.19 26.81
C ASN A 84 -18.48 14.61 26.49
N ASN A 85 -17.47 13.98 27.09
CA ASN A 85 -16.10 14.39 26.86
C ASN A 85 -15.59 13.81 25.55
N TYR A 86 -14.73 14.56 24.87
CA TYR A 86 -14.20 14.20 23.58
C TYR A 86 -12.68 14.27 23.57
N SER A 87 -12.04 13.25 23.01
CA SER A 87 -10.62 13.31 22.70
C SER A 87 -10.24 12.50 21.47
N LYS A 88 -9.02 12.68 20.94
CA LYS A 88 -8.53 11.81 19.87
C LYS A 88 -8.25 10.39 20.38
N PHE A 89 -7.60 10.25 21.53
CA PHE A 89 -7.29 8.97 22.15
C PHE A 89 -7.82 8.92 23.58
N GLY A 90 -8.68 7.94 23.88
CA GLY A 90 -9.28 7.73 25.19
C GLY A 90 -10.20 8.90 25.56
N GLY A 91 -11.51 8.75 25.41
CA GLY A 91 -12.45 9.88 25.59
C GLY A 91 -12.32 10.61 26.92
N VAL A 92 -11.82 9.94 27.98
CA VAL A 92 -11.48 10.53 29.28
C VAL A 92 -9.99 10.46 29.58
N VAL A 93 -9.37 9.29 29.40
CA VAL A 93 -7.97 9.06 29.78
C VAL A 93 -7.15 8.45 28.64
N TYR A 94 -6.00 9.06 28.38
CA TYR A 94 -4.92 8.48 27.58
C TYR A 94 -3.77 8.11 28.48
N SER A 95 -3.29 6.87 28.40
CA SER A 95 -2.22 6.41 29.28
C SER A 95 -1.34 5.34 28.68
N ILE A 96 -0.10 5.68 28.34
CA ILE A 96 0.87 4.73 27.75
C ILE A 96 2.01 4.37 28.72
N ASN A 97 1.81 4.63 30.01
CA ASN A 97 2.78 4.36 31.06
C ASN A 97 2.55 2.97 31.68
N ILE A 98 3.63 2.26 31.96
CA ILE A 98 3.55 0.91 32.53
C ILE A 98 2.97 0.89 33.96
N ASN A 99 3.12 1.98 34.71
CA ASN A 99 2.67 2.09 36.11
C ASN A 99 1.25 2.68 36.24
N SER A 100 0.56 2.93 35.14
CA SER A 100 -0.78 3.51 35.13
C SER A 100 -1.84 2.78 35.96
N PRO A 101 -1.86 1.43 36.07
CA PRO A 101 -2.81 0.74 36.94
C PRO A 101 -2.71 1.19 38.41
N VAL A 102 -1.51 1.54 38.87
CA VAL A 102 -1.26 1.99 40.24
C VAL A 102 -1.44 3.50 40.36
N ASN A 103 -0.97 4.23 39.36
CA ASN A 103 -0.84 5.68 39.40
C ASN A 103 -2.10 6.44 38.94
N VAL A 104 -3.02 5.79 38.23
CA VAL A 104 -4.25 6.42 37.75
C VAL A 104 -5.43 5.55 38.15
N ARG A 105 -6.30 6.06 39.02
CA ARG A 105 -7.38 5.29 39.62
C ARG A 105 -8.69 6.06 39.55
N PHE A 106 -9.74 5.36 39.13
CA PHE A 106 -11.12 5.83 39.08
C PHE A 106 -11.97 4.93 39.98
N GLU A 107 -12.41 5.47 41.12
CA GLU A 107 -13.21 4.76 42.11
C GLU A 107 -14.61 5.35 42.17
N ASP A 108 -15.61 4.50 41.94
CA ASP A 108 -17.03 4.83 41.95
C ASP A 108 -17.39 5.97 40.99
N CYS A 109 -16.68 6.02 39.85
CA CYS A 109 -16.88 7.02 38.82
C CYS A 109 -17.89 6.57 37.76
N THR A 110 -18.60 7.53 37.16
CA THR A 110 -19.56 7.30 36.07
C THR A 110 -19.08 7.93 34.76
N PHE A 111 -19.34 7.24 33.65
CA PHE A 111 -18.87 7.61 32.31
C PHE A 111 -20.04 7.58 31.33
N GLU A 112 -20.44 8.74 30.82
CA GLU A 112 -21.67 8.90 30.02
C GLU A 112 -21.39 9.65 28.71
N ASN A 113 -21.68 9.01 27.56
CA ASN A 113 -21.56 9.61 26.22
C ASN A 113 -20.18 10.24 25.92
N ASN A 114 -19.10 9.69 26.50
CA ASN A 114 -17.74 10.08 26.12
C ASN A 114 -17.40 9.50 24.73
N ARG A 115 -16.57 10.22 23.97
CA ARG A 115 -16.29 9.92 22.56
C ARG A 115 -14.81 10.07 22.25
N SER A 116 -14.30 9.16 21.43
CA SER A 116 -12.93 9.22 20.92
C SER A 116 -12.78 8.36 19.67
N GLU A 117 -11.77 8.65 18.84
CA GLU A 117 -11.37 7.77 17.73
C GLU A 117 -10.88 6.41 18.26
N PHE A 118 -10.18 6.42 19.40
CA PHE A 118 -9.60 5.23 20.02
C PHE A 118 -9.97 5.14 21.50
N GLY A 119 -11.03 4.39 21.81
CA GLY A 119 -11.44 4.09 23.17
C GLY A 119 -12.36 5.16 23.75
N LEU A 120 -13.65 4.86 23.94
CA LEU A 120 -14.64 5.84 24.41
C LEU A 120 -14.32 6.39 25.81
N ILE A 121 -13.63 5.61 26.65
CA ILE A 121 -13.18 6.02 27.98
C ILE A 121 -11.66 6.10 28.02
N ALA A 122 -10.98 5.00 27.70
CA ALA A 122 -9.55 4.87 27.90
C ALA A 122 -8.82 4.35 26.66
N TYR A 123 -7.65 4.93 26.41
CA TYR A 123 -6.64 4.38 25.51
C TYR A 123 -5.39 4.02 26.32
N SER A 124 -4.86 2.80 26.16
CA SER A 124 -3.66 2.36 26.88
C SER A 124 -2.63 1.65 26.00
N LEU A 125 -1.39 1.51 26.48
CA LEU A 125 -0.34 0.82 25.73
C LEU A 125 -0.65 -0.66 25.53
N SER A 126 -1.12 -1.32 26.58
CA SER A 126 -1.53 -2.72 26.61
C SER A 126 -2.60 -2.91 27.69
N LYS A 127 -3.22 -4.09 27.71
CA LYS A 127 -4.24 -4.45 28.71
C LYS A 127 -3.73 -4.36 30.15
N GLU A 128 -2.46 -4.68 30.38
CA GLU A 128 -1.82 -4.64 31.70
C GLU A 128 -1.56 -3.21 32.18
N THR A 129 -1.53 -2.24 31.26
CA THR A 129 -1.23 -0.83 31.56
C THR A 129 -2.47 0.05 31.66
N ILE A 130 -3.67 -0.54 31.62
CA ILE A 130 -4.92 0.21 31.75
C ILE A 130 -4.99 0.80 33.17
N PRO A 131 -5.35 2.09 33.33
CA PRO A 131 -5.67 2.67 34.64
C PRO A 131 -6.64 1.81 35.44
N TYR A 132 -6.60 1.89 36.77
CA TYR A 132 -7.56 1.16 37.59
C TYR A 132 -8.95 1.80 37.52
N PHE A 133 -9.98 0.98 37.28
CA PHE A 133 -11.39 1.38 37.35
C PHE A 133 -12.12 0.40 38.28
N SER A 134 -12.79 0.90 39.32
CA SER A 134 -13.52 0.01 40.27
C SER A 134 -14.68 -0.75 39.61
N ASN A 135 -15.23 -0.23 38.51
CA ASN A 135 -16.30 -0.82 37.71
C ASN A 135 -15.84 -1.30 36.32
N PHE A 136 -14.56 -1.67 36.17
CA PHE A 136 -13.97 -2.08 34.89
C PHE A 136 -14.77 -3.15 34.13
N ASP A 137 -15.14 -4.23 34.82
CA ASP A 137 -15.86 -5.37 34.21
C ASP A 137 -17.24 -4.98 33.67
N GLU A 138 -17.94 -4.09 34.37
CA GLU A 138 -19.23 -3.55 33.93
C GLU A 138 -19.05 -2.69 32.67
N LEU A 139 -18.05 -1.79 32.69
CA LEU A 139 -17.78 -0.90 31.57
C LEU A 139 -17.37 -1.66 30.30
N ILE A 140 -16.54 -2.70 30.42
CA ILE A 140 -16.20 -3.56 29.27
C ILE A 140 -17.43 -4.31 28.76
N LYS A 141 -18.20 -4.93 29.66
CA LYS A 141 -19.38 -5.72 29.28
C LYS A 141 -20.42 -4.87 28.55
N ASN A 142 -20.58 -3.61 28.95
CA ASN A 142 -21.51 -2.68 28.31
C ASN A 142 -21.06 -2.28 26.90
N ASN A 143 -19.76 -2.04 26.69
CA ASN A 143 -19.20 -1.74 25.38
C ASN A 143 -17.69 -2.01 25.35
N ASN A 144 -17.27 -2.98 24.54
CA ASN A 144 -15.85 -3.32 24.38
C ASN A 144 -15.01 -2.14 23.87
N ASN A 145 -15.60 -1.19 23.15
CA ASN A 145 -14.90 0.00 22.65
C ASN A 145 -14.66 1.05 23.74
N ASN A 146 -15.11 0.84 24.98
CA ASN A 146 -14.78 1.73 26.10
C ASN A 146 -13.28 1.77 26.38
N PHE A 147 -12.61 0.63 26.19
CA PHE A 147 -11.17 0.47 26.40
C PHE A 147 -10.55 -0.02 25.11
N ILE A 148 -9.60 0.73 24.58
CA ILE A 148 -8.79 0.32 23.44
C ILE A 148 -7.33 0.35 23.86
N THR A 149 -6.57 -0.60 23.36
CA THR A 149 -5.12 -0.65 23.56
C THR A 149 -4.39 -0.34 22.25
N ASN A 150 -3.09 -0.06 22.35
CA ASN A 150 -2.26 -0.03 21.16
C ASN A 150 -2.32 -1.40 20.46
N PRO A 151 -2.34 -1.45 19.11
CA PRO A 151 -2.37 -2.74 18.43
C PRO A 151 -1.22 -3.63 18.87
N THR A 152 -1.53 -4.92 19.01
CA THR A 152 -0.59 -5.94 19.47
C THR A 152 -0.36 -7.03 18.44
N LYS A 153 -1.18 -7.07 17.38
CA LYS A 153 -1.04 -8.04 16.29
C LYS A 153 -1.60 -7.55 14.96
N ILE A 154 -1.04 -8.11 13.88
CA ILE A 154 -1.55 -8.03 12.52
C ILE A 154 -2.20 -9.37 12.17
N ILE A 155 -3.44 -9.33 11.70
CA ILE A 155 -4.18 -10.52 11.25
C ILE A 155 -4.53 -10.37 9.77
N LYS A 156 -4.32 -11.43 8.99
CA LYS A 156 -4.77 -11.51 7.61
C LYS A 156 -6.30 -11.66 7.60
N ASP A 157 -6.98 -10.83 6.83
CA ASP A 157 -8.43 -10.89 6.68
C ASP A 157 -8.86 -12.20 6.02
N GLU A 158 -9.98 -12.77 6.46
CA GLU A 158 -10.53 -14.05 5.97
C GLU A 158 -10.94 -14.00 4.50
N ILE A 159 -11.25 -12.80 3.96
CA ILE A 159 -11.54 -12.60 2.53
C ILE A 159 -10.27 -12.82 1.69
N SER A 160 -9.09 -12.65 2.29
CA SER A 160 -7.82 -12.88 1.60
C SER A 160 -7.62 -14.37 1.36
N PRO A 161 -7.12 -14.78 0.18
CA PRO A 161 -6.87 -16.19 -0.10
C PRO A 161 -5.88 -16.78 0.90
N ASP A 162 -5.98 -18.09 1.17
CA ASP A 162 -5.01 -18.80 2.00
C ASP A 162 -3.70 -19.11 1.29
N LYS A 163 -3.78 -19.34 -0.01
CA LYS A 163 -2.63 -19.62 -0.84
C LYS A 163 -2.82 -18.99 -2.21
N LEU A 164 -1.84 -18.21 -2.65
CA LEU A 164 -1.80 -17.68 -4.01
C LEU A 164 -1.00 -18.60 -4.92
N LYS A 165 -1.52 -18.87 -6.11
CA LYS A 165 -0.80 -19.58 -7.17
C LYS A 165 -0.60 -18.65 -8.34
N ILE A 166 0.65 -18.36 -8.69
CA ILE A 166 1.01 -17.41 -9.74
C ILE A 166 2.01 -18.01 -10.72
N LEU A 167 2.04 -17.47 -11.93
CA LEU A 167 3.17 -17.69 -12.84
C LEU A 167 4.22 -16.63 -12.56
N SER A 168 5.50 -16.99 -12.71
CA SER A 168 6.61 -16.04 -12.57
C SER A 168 6.39 -14.84 -13.50
N GLY A 169 6.54 -13.63 -12.98
CA GLY A 169 6.34 -12.39 -13.71
C GLY A 169 4.90 -11.89 -13.78
N ASN A 170 3.91 -12.60 -13.21
CA ASN A 170 2.56 -12.09 -13.11
C ASN A 170 2.33 -11.27 -11.83
N TYR A 171 1.28 -10.44 -11.87
CA TYR A 171 0.73 -9.79 -10.69
C TYR A 171 -0.16 -10.75 -9.91
N PHE A 172 -0.23 -10.56 -8.59
CA PHE A 172 -1.33 -11.11 -7.79
C PHE A 172 -2.66 -10.64 -8.36
N LYS A 173 -3.60 -11.58 -8.55
CA LYS A 173 -4.94 -11.27 -9.06
C LYS A 173 -5.87 -10.87 -7.94
N GLU A 174 -5.71 -11.51 -6.79
CA GLU A 174 -6.42 -11.26 -5.55
C GLU A 174 -5.58 -10.36 -4.65
N ASP A 175 -6.26 -9.52 -3.87
CA ASP A 175 -5.60 -8.69 -2.87
C ASP A 175 -5.38 -9.48 -1.58
N ILE A 176 -4.27 -9.18 -0.90
CA ILE A 176 -4.04 -9.66 0.47
C ILE A 176 -4.30 -8.49 1.41
N ILE A 177 -5.24 -8.68 2.33
CA ILE A 177 -5.70 -7.63 3.25
C ILE A 177 -5.24 -8.00 4.66
N TYR A 178 -4.58 -7.06 5.31
CA TYR A 178 -4.18 -7.17 6.71
C TYR A 178 -4.93 -6.14 7.56
N LYS A 179 -5.28 -6.52 8.78
CA LYS A 179 -5.96 -5.67 9.77
C LYS A 179 -5.18 -5.68 11.08
N LEU A 180 -5.24 -4.57 11.80
CA LEU A 180 -4.59 -4.43 13.11
C LEU A 180 -5.59 -4.67 14.22
N TYR A 181 -5.15 -5.40 15.23
CA TYR A 181 -5.97 -5.73 16.40
C TYR A 181 -5.20 -5.42 17.68
N ASP A 182 -5.96 -5.01 18.69
CA ASP A 182 -5.48 -4.73 20.03
C ASP A 182 -5.62 -5.95 20.97
N ASP A 183 -5.32 -5.78 22.25
CA ASP A 183 -5.39 -6.85 23.25
C ASP A 183 -6.81 -7.36 23.53
N PHE A 184 -7.83 -6.58 23.16
CA PHE A 184 -9.23 -6.97 23.27
C PHE A 184 -9.76 -7.63 21.99
N ASN A 185 -8.90 -7.85 20.98
CA ASN A 185 -9.29 -8.26 19.64
C ASN A 185 -10.22 -7.24 18.95
N SER A 186 -10.17 -5.98 19.35
CA SER A 186 -10.85 -4.90 18.66
C SER A 186 -10.01 -4.48 17.45
N GLN A 187 -10.65 -4.37 16.28
CA GLN A 187 -9.98 -3.91 15.08
C GLN A 187 -9.68 -2.40 15.19
N ILE A 188 -8.46 -2.01 14.85
CA ILE A 188 -8.04 -0.60 14.83
C ILE A 188 -8.43 0.03 13.50
N CYS A 189 -9.13 1.16 13.57
CA CYS A 189 -9.47 1.99 12.42
C CYS A 189 -8.57 3.23 12.40
N PHE A 190 -7.81 3.42 11.33
CA PHE A 190 -6.88 4.55 11.18
C PHE A 190 -7.59 5.86 10.83
N LEU A 191 -8.71 5.77 10.09
CA LEU A 191 -9.47 6.92 9.58
C LEU A 191 -10.97 6.61 9.57
N SER A 192 -11.77 7.52 10.11
CA SER A 192 -13.23 7.38 10.16
C SER A 192 -13.92 7.62 8.81
N SER A 193 -13.34 8.44 7.93
CA SER A 193 -13.89 8.74 6.59
C SER A 193 -12.86 9.36 5.66
N ILE A 194 -13.00 9.08 4.36
CA ILE A 194 -12.19 9.67 3.27
C ILE A 194 -12.40 11.18 3.17
N ASN A 195 -13.61 11.65 3.43
CA ASN A 195 -14.00 13.05 3.24
C ASN A 195 -13.39 14.00 4.29
N ASN A 196 -12.74 13.44 5.32
CA ASN A 196 -12.16 14.22 6.42
C ASN A 196 -10.64 14.44 6.26
N MET A 197 -10.00 13.91 5.20
CA MET A 197 -8.57 14.11 4.92
C MET A 197 -8.31 15.47 4.27
N ASN A 198 -8.58 16.57 4.98
CA ASN A 198 -8.38 17.92 4.44
C ASN A 198 -7.08 18.57 4.94
N ASN A 199 -6.33 17.92 5.84
CA ASN A 199 -5.13 18.50 6.45
C ASN A 199 -3.89 17.65 6.18
N ASP A 200 -2.75 18.29 5.91
CA ASP A 200 -1.45 17.63 5.68
C ASP A 200 -1.04 16.72 6.86
N ASN A 201 -1.49 17.04 8.08
CA ASN A 201 -1.25 16.25 9.29
C ASN A 201 -1.91 14.86 9.27
N ASP A 202 -2.81 14.56 8.32
CA ASP A 202 -3.47 13.27 8.22
C ASP A 202 -2.57 12.21 7.56
N ILE A 203 -1.56 12.62 6.78
CA ILE A 203 -0.60 11.71 6.14
C ILE A 203 0.29 11.05 7.20
N GLU A 204 0.73 11.81 8.21
CA GLU A 204 1.54 11.29 9.31
C GLU A 204 0.81 10.23 10.16
N ARG A 205 -0.52 10.16 10.04
CA ARG A 205 -1.35 9.19 10.76
C ARG A 205 -1.35 7.82 10.11
N ILE A 206 -0.91 7.71 8.86
CA ILE A 206 -1.06 6.52 8.05
C ILE A 206 0.10 5.56 8.31
N PRO A 207 -0.17 4.30 8.73
CA PRO A 207 0.87 3.30 8.84
C PRO A 207 1.46 2.96 7.45
N ILE A 208 2.78 2.83 7.38
CA ILE A 208 3.52 2.49 6.17
C ILE A 208 4.10 1.11 6.34
N TYR A 209 4.02 0.27 5.31
CA TYR A 209 4.52 -1.09 5.33
C TYR A 209 5.51 -1.37 4.19
N THR A 210 6.27 -2.45 4.35
CA THR A 210 7.12 -3.02 3.31
C THR A 210 6.87 -4.51 3.11
N LEU A 211 7.25 -5.01 1.94
CA LEU A 211 7.12 -6.39 1.53
C LEU A 211 8.50 -7.01 1.29
N GLU A 212 8.73 -8.18 1.88
CA GLU A 212 9.97 -8.95 1.78
C GLU A 212 9.64 -10.39 1.36
N VAL A 213 10.54 -11.04 0.61
CA VAL A 213 10.42 -12.47 0.30
C VAL A 213 11.52 -13.22 1.02
N ASN A 214 11.20 -14.42 1.53
CA ASN A 214 12.14 -15.22 2.31
C ASN A 214 13.36 -15.71 1.49
N ASP A 215 13.17 -16.03 0.21
CA ASP A 215 14.25 -16.49 -0.68
C ASP A 215 14.53 -15.46 -1.79
N THR A 216 15.43 -14.52 -1.50
CA THR A 216 15.83 -13.45 -2.43
C THR A 216 16.76 -13.91 -3.57
N LEU A 217 17.30 -15.13 -3.50
CA LEU A 217 18.16 -15.70 -4.55
C LEU A 217 17.32 -16.32 -5.67
N ASN A 218 16.21 -16.98 -5.31
CA ASN A 218 15.32 -17.63 -6.26
C ASN A 218 14.08 -16.80 -6.62
N THR A 219 13.79 -15.74 -5.87
CA THR A 219 12.63 -14.86 -6.11
C THR A 219 12.93 -13.39 -5.90
N LYS A 220 12.16 -12.54 -6.57
CA LYS A 220 12.25 -11.08 -6.43
C LYS A 220 10.90 -10.43 -6.66
N ILE A 221 10.55 -9.49 -5.78
CA ILE A 221 9.45 -8.55 -6.00
C ILE A 221 9.91 -7.49 -7.01
N ILE A 222 9.12 -7.29 -8.06
CA ILE A 222 9.34 -6.26 -9.10
C ILE A 222 8.37 -5.11 -8.88
N GLY A 223 8.90 -3.88 -8.83
CA GLY A 223 8.11 -2.67 -8.58
C GLY A 223 8.26 -2.15 -7.14
N SER A 224 7.25 -1.44 -6.65
CA SER A 224 7.26 -0.91 -5.28
C SER A 224 7.12 -2.04 -4.26
N LYS A 225 8.02 -2.06 -3.28
CA LYS A 225 7.89 -2.89 -2.07
C LYS A 225 7.24 -2.14 -0.92
N LEU A 226 7.03 -0.83 -1.07
CA LEU A 226 6.45 0.04 -0.05
C LEU A 226 4.97 0.26 -0.35
N GLY A 227 4.18 0.22 0.70
CA GLY A 227 2.76 0.53 0.65
C GLY A 227 2.32 1.20 1.95
N TYR A 228 1.04 1.55 2.02
CA TYR A 228 0.45 2.22 3.17
C TYR A 228 -0.91 1.60 3.49
N CYS A 229 -1.31 1.69 4.75
CA CYS A 229 -2.63 1.25 5.19
C CYS A 229 -3.66 2.35 4.93
N TYR A 230 -4.91 1.97 4.71
CA TYR A 230 -5.97 2.90 4.38
C TYR A 230 -7.26 2.52 5.10
N LEU A 231 -7.93 3.51 5.70
CA LEU A 231 -9.12 3.33 6.55
C LEU A 231 -8.85 2.40 7.72
N ASP A 232 -9.16 1.12 7.60
CA ASP A 232 -9.11 0.12 8.66
C ASP A 232 -8.23 -1.09 8.31
N SER A 233 -7.55 -1.06 7.15
CA SER A 233 -6.81 -2.20 6.61
C SER A 233 -5.60 -1.81 5.78
N CYS A 234 -4.66 -2.74 5.63
CA CYS A 234 -3.47 -2.64 4.81
C CYS A 234 -3.62 -3.58 3.62
N ARG A 235 -3.89 -3.00 2.44
CA ARG A 235 -4.19 -3.76 1.23
C ARG A 235 -2.96 -3.90 0.35
N ILE A 236 -2.53 -5.15 0.13
CA ILE A 236 -1.48 -5.50 -0.81
C ILE A 236 -2.15 -5.87 -2.12
N SER A 237 -1.98 -5.02 -3.13
CA SER A 237 -2.52 -5.23 -4.48
C SER A 237 -1.41 -5.08 -5.51
N LYS A 238 -1.58 -5.72 -6.66
CA LYS A 238 -0.71 -5.52 -7.84
C LYS A 238 0.79 -5.72 -7.54
N VAL A 239 1.12 -6.69 -6.69
CA VAL A 239 2.51 -7.10 -6.48
C VAL A 239 2.91 -8.06 -7.59
N ARG A 240 4.00 -7.74 -8.30
CA ARG A 240 4.58 -8.59 -9.33
C ARG A 240 5.77 -9.35 -8.76
N ILE A 241 5.77 -10.67 -8.90
CA ILE A 241 6.87 -11.51 -8.39
C ILE A 241 7.45 -12.32 -9.55
N VAL A 242 8.78 -12.30 -9.66
CA VAL A 242 9.55 -13.12 -10.61
C VAL A 242 10.39 -14.09 -9.81
N GLY A 243 10.40 -15.36 -10.20
CA GLY A 243 11.21 -16.36 -9.52
C GLY A 243 11.10 -17.76 -10.10
N ASN A 244 11.91 -18.67 -9.58
CA ASN A 244 11.87 -20.08 -9.94
C ASN A 244 10.59 -20.75 -9.39
N PRO A 245 10.08 -21.83 -10.01
CA PRO A 245 8.93 -22.55 -9.47
C PRO A 245 9.20 -23.07 -8.05
N GLY A 246 8.24 -22.92 -7.15
CA GLY A 246 8.40 -23.27 -5.74
C GLY A 246 7.39 -22.58 -4.82
N VAL A 247 7.42 -22.93 -3.53
CA VAL A 247 6.61 -22.28 -2.48
C VAL A 247 7.50 -21.29 -1.73
N TYR A 248 7.01 -20.08 -1.57
CA TYR A 248 7.72 -18.96 -0.97
C TYR A 248 6.84 -18.25 0.05
N THR A 249 7.47 -17.46 0.89
CA THR A 249 6.79 -16.67 1.91
C THR A 249 6.99 -15.19 1.64
N LEU A 250 5.89 -14.47 1.49
CA LEU A 250 5.84 -13.01 1.44
C LEU A 250 5.63 -12.49 2.87
N THR A 251 6.58 -11.72 3.37
CA THR A 251 6.53 -11.08 4.67
C THR A 251 6.06 -9.64 4.53
N PHE A 252 4.95 -9.33 5.17
CA PHE A 252 4.45 -7.98 5.41
C PHE A 252 5.07 -7.44 6.71
N LYS A 253 5.59 -6.21 6.67
CA LYS A 253 6.23 -5.58 7.83
C LYS A 253 5.85 -4.10 7.91
N LEU A 254 5.32 -3.67 9.05
CA LEU A 254 5.14 -2.25 9.32
C LEU A 254 6.50 -1.56 9.51
N LEU A 255 6.70 -0.45 8.81
CA LEU A 255 7.84 0.44 8.95
C LEU A 255 7.49 1.67 9.81
N SER A 256 6.32 2.26 9.56
CA SER A 256 5.75 3.35 10.34
C SER A 256 4.40 2.94 10.90
N PHE A 257 4.10 3.40 12.11
CA PHE A 257 2.87 3.10 12.85
C PHE A 257 1.88 4.29 12.82
N GLY A 258 2.28 5.39 12.19
CA GLY A 258 1.51 6.63 12.15
C GLY A 258 1.25 7.17 13.56
N ASN A 259 -0.03 7.29 13.93
CA ASN A 259 -0.47 7.70 15.26
C ASN A 259 -0.27 6.64 16.36
N LEU A 260 0.05 5.40 15.99
CA LEU A 260 0.12 4.28 16.89
C LEU A 260 1.55 4.11 17.41
N LEU A 261 1.70 3.45 18.55
CA LEU A 261 3.01 3.08 19.08
C LEU A 261 3.50 1.80 18.41
N LYS A 262 4.83 1.68 18.28
CA LYS A 262 5.48 0.46 17.80
C LYS A 262 5.16 -0.71 18.71
N PHE A 263 4.84 -1.85 18.12
CA PHE A 263 4.55 -3.11 18.83
C PHE A 263 5.35 -4.28 18.24
N TYR A 264 5.53 -5.35 19.02
CA TYR A 264 6.45 -6.45 18.67
C TYR A 264 5.98 -7.28 17.47
N ASN A 265 4.69 -7.67 17.42
CA ASN A 265 4.15 -8.49 16.33
C ASN A 265 3.73 -7.63 15.13
N SER A 266 4.59 -6.70 14.72
CA SER A 266 4.37 -5.79 13.60
C SER A 266 4.74 -6.39 12.24
N THR A 267 4.81 -7.73 12.16
CA THR A 267 5.07 -8.50 10.95
C THR A 267 4.05 -9.60 10.79
N SER A 268 3.70 -9.92 9.55
CA SER A 268 2.88 -11.09 9.20
C SER A 268 3.40 -11.72 7.92
N SER A 269 3.14 -13.00 7.72
CA SER A 269 3.69 -13.78 6.61
C SER A 269 2.59 -14.51 5.86
N PHE A 270 2.74 -14.59 4.55
CA PHE A 270 1.77 -15.20 3.64
C PHE A 270 2.48 -16.11 2.63
N GLU A 271 1.98 -17.33 2.45
CA GLU A 271 2.55 -18.28 1.51
C GLU A 271 1.97 -18.13 0.10
N PHE A 272 2.85 -18.14 -0.90
CA PHE A 272 2.47 -18.18 -2.30
C PHE A 272 3.32 -19.20 -3.06
N GLU A 273 2.77 -19.70 -4.16
CA GLU A 273 3.41 -20.70 -5.01
C GLU A 273 3.62 -20.13 -6.41
N ILE A 274 4.87 -20.14 -6.87
CA ILE A 274 5.21 -19.89 -8.26
C ILE A 274 5.10 -21.22 -9.01
N LEU A 275 4.15 -21.29 -9.94
CA LEU A 275 3.91 -22.47 -10.76
C LEU A 275 4.95 -22.58 -11.89
N PRO A 276 5.26 -23.81 -12.34
CA PRO A 276 6.04 -24.04 -13.55
C PRO A 276 5.42 -23.37 -14.78
N CYS A 277 6.26 -22.86 -15.68
CA CYS A 277 5.79 -22.22 -16.91
C CYS A 277 5.26 -23.27 -17.91
N PRO A 278 4.01 -23.18 -18.37
CA PRO A 278 3.42 -24.19 -19.26
C PRO A 278 3.81 -23.93 -20.71
N LEU A 279 5.07 -24.25 -21.07
CA LEU A 279 5.70 -23.92 -22.36
C LEU A 279 4.94 -24.44 -23.60
N ASN A 280 4.06 -25.45 -23.46
CA ASN A 280 3.31 -26.08 -24.55
C ASN A 280 1.83 -26.32 -24.21
N SER A 281 1.15 -25.36 -23.57
CA SER A 281 -0.29 -25.49 -23.34
C SER A 281 -1.07 -25.34 -24.66
N SER A 282 -2.06 -26.22 -24.89
CA SER A 282 -2.87 -26.26 -26.12
C SER A 282 -3.55 -24.93 -26.47
N ASN A 283 -3.78 -24.07 -25.47
CA ASN A 283 -4.59 -22.87 -25.62
C ASN A 283 -3.77 -21.57 -25.66
N LYS A 284 -2.53 -21.56 -25.14
CA LYS A 284 -1.70 -20.35 -25.05
C LYS A 284 -0.21 -20.69 -25.13
N TYR A 285 0.51 -19.95 -25.97
CA TYR A 285 1.97 -20.03 -26.09
C TYR A 285 2.63 -19.15 -25.02
N TYR A 286 3.26 -19.79 -24.02
CA TYR A 286 4.00 -19.12 -22.97
C TYR A 286 5.49 -19.14 -23.28
N ILE A 287 6.19 -18.06 -22.93
CA ILE A 287 7.63 -17.92 -23.08
C ILE A 287 8.25 -17.74 -21.71
N LEU A 288 9.38 -18.40 -21.49
CA LEU A 288 10.21 -18.26 -20.30
C LEU A 288 11.49 -17.48 -20.63
N GLN A 289 11.56 -16.21 -20.26
CA GLN A 289 12.68 -15.33 -20.60
C GLN A 289 12.99 -14.35 -19.45
N ASP A 290 14.26 -14.00 -19.27
CA ASP A 290 14.69 -12.91 -18.38
C ASP A 290 14.45 -11.57 -19.06
N ILE A 291 13.26 -11.00 -18.85
CA ILE A 291 12.86 -9.71 -19.42
C ILE A 291 13.49 -8.56 -18.62
N GLU A 292 13.62 -8.76 -17.30
CA GLU A 292 14.04 -7.77 -16.33
C GLU A 292 15.58 -7.64 -16.21
N LYS A 293 16.35 -8.56 -16.80
CA LYS A 293 17.82 -8.66 -16.72
C LYS A 293 18.33 -8.79 -15.29
N ILE A 294 17.63 -9.59 -14.50
CA ILE A 294 17.94 -9.84 -13.07
C ILE A 294 18.37 -11.28 -12.81
N ASN A 295 18.69 -12.06 -13.86
CA ASN A 295 18.99 -13.49 -13.82
C ASN A 295 17.84 -14.37 -13.31
N LEU A 296 16.61 -13.87 -13.35
CA LEU A 296 15.38 -14.64 -13.07
C LEU A 296 14.46 -14.54 -14.28
N LYS A 297 13.84 -15.66 -14.67
CA LYS A 297 13.00 -15.71 -15.86
C LYS A 297 11.52 -15.50 -15.52
N SER A 298 10.88 -14.63 -16.28
CA SER A 298 9.44 -14.41 -16.28
C SER A 298 8.75 -15.37 -17.25
N CYS A 299 7.57 -15.88 -16.87
CA CYS A 299 6.68 -16.70 -17.69
C CYS A 299 5.48 -15.87 -18.15
N TYR A 300 5.42 -15.55 -19.44
CA TYR A 300 4.39 -14.65 -19.97
C TYR A 300 3.92 -15.07 -21.35
N VAL A 301 2.73 -14.57 -21.72
CA VAL A 301 2.24 -14.65 -23.09
C VAL A 301 2.76 -13.40 -23.83
N PRO A 302 3.45 -13.54 -24.96
CA PRO A 302 4.00 -12.39 -25.68
C PRO A 302 2.88 -11.47 -26.15
N ILE A 303 3.06 -10.16 -25.94
CA ILE A 303 2.14 -9.12 -26.40
C ILE A 303 2.85 -8.26 -27.44
N CYS A 304 2.20 -8.06 -28.58
CA CYS A 304 2.66 -7.16 -29.63
C CYS A 304 1.65 -6.02 -29.76
N ASP A 305 2.07 -4.80 -29.42
CA ASP A 305 1.22 -3.59 -29.42
C ASP A 305 0.65 -3.33 -30.82
N LYS A 306 1.46 -3.61 -31.84
CA LYS A 306 1.02 -3.67 -33.24
C LYS A 306 0.86 -5.15 -33.64
N PRO A 307 -0.25 -5.51 -34.30
CA PRO A 307 -0.46 -6.88 -34.72
C PRO A 307 0.63 -7.31 -35.70
N CYS A 308 1.09 -8.56 -35.58
CA CYS A 308 2.08 -9.15 -36.48
C CYS A 308 1.50 -9.51 -37.87
N ASN A 309 0.49 -8.81 -38.36
CA ASN A 309 -0.24 -9.11 -39.60
C ASN A 309 -0.51 -10.62 -39.80
N LYS A 310 0.23 -11.27 -40.72
CA LYS A 310 0.11 -12.71 -41.02
C LYS A 310 1.07 -13.59 -40.19
N GLY A 311 2.02 -12.99 -39.47
CA GLY A 311 3.02 -13.67 -38.65
C GLY A 311 2.54 -13.93 -37.21
N LYS A 312 3.44 -14.48 -36.40
CA LYS A 312 3.17 -14.84 -34.99
C LYS A 312 3.98 -13.96 -34.05
N CYS A 313 3.38 -13.49 -32.95
CA CYS A 313 4.11 -12.78 -31.90
C CYS A 313 4.89 -13.79 -31.07
N ILE A 314 6.22 -13.77 -31.15
CA ILE A 314 7.12 -14.73 -30.47
C ILE A 314 7.87 -14.12 -29.29
N GLY A 315 7.57 -12.88 -28.95
CA GLY A 315 8.18 -12.10 -27.87
C GLY A 315 7.50 -10.74 -27.81
N ASN A 316 7.71 -9.99 -26.73
CA ASN A 316 7.06 -8.68 -26.60
C ASN A 316 7.52 -7.76 -27.73
N ASN A 317 6.58 -7.35 -28.59
CA ASN A 317 6.84 -6.56 -29.80
C ASN A 317 7.86 -7.20 -30.78
N ILE A 318 7.97 -8.54 -30.80
CA ILE A 318 8.80 -9.31 -31.72
C ILE A 318 7.92 -10.26 -32.53
N CYS A 319 7.83 -10.03 -33.83
CA CYS A 319 7.07 -10.86 -34.76
C CYS A 319 7.98 -11.84 -35.50
N ASN A 320 7.53 -13.10 -35.57
CA ASN A 320 8.08 -14.11 -36.47
C ASN A 320 7.29 -14.11 -37.78
N CYS A 321 7.96 -13.75 -38.87
CA CYS A 321 7.38 -13.69 -40.21
C CYS A 321 7.81 -14.88 -41.09
N ASN A 322 8.50 -15.88 -40.55
CA ASN A 322 9.09 -16.97 -41.34
C ASN A 322 8.03 -17.82 -42.07
N ASP A 323 6.85 -17.99 -41.48
CA ASP A 323 5.73 -18.71 -42.08
C ASP A 323 4.94 -17.85 -43.10
N THR A 324 5.44 -16.66 -43.46
CA THR A 324 4.73 -15.70 -44.31
C THR A 324 5.61 -15.19 -45.45
N PHE A 325 4.98 -14.76 -46.54
CA PHE A 325 5.67 -14.05 -47.64
C PHE A 325 6.06 -12.61 -47.26
N LEU A 326 5.64 -12.10 -46.10
CA LEU A 326 5.93 -10.74 -45.67
C LEU A 326 7.18 -10.72 -44.77
N LYS A 327 7.92 -9.63 -44.83
CA LYS A 327 9.12 -9.33 -44.05
C LYS A 327 8.90 -8.05 -43.23
N GLY A 328 9.93 -7.63 -42.51
CA GLY A 328 9.90 -6.44 -41.65
C GLY A 328 9.45 -6.74 -40.23
N ARG A 329 9.58 -5.74 -39.34
CA ARG A 329 9.35 -5.87 -37.89
C ARG A 329 7.93 -6.35 -37.53
N TYR A 330 6.94 -6.05 -38.35
CA TYR A 330 5.53 -6.38 -38.12
C TYR A 330 4.95 -7.31 -39.20
N CYS A 331 5.82 -7.97 -39.97
CA CYS A 331 5.41 -8.84 -41.08
C CYS A 331 4.47 -8.12 -42.07
N ASN A 332 4.80 -6.88 -42.44
CA ASN A 332 3.96 -6.00 -43.24
C ASN A 332 4.64 -5.46 -44.50
N GLN A 333 5.89 -5.85 -44.76
CA GLN A 333 6.64 -5.40 -45.93
C GLN A 333 6.75 -6.56 -46.92
N TYR A 334 6.47 -6.33 -48.19
CA TYR A 334 6.83 -7.32 -49.20
C TYR A 334 8.36 -7.40 -49.31
N PRO A 335 8.93 -8.60 -49.50
CA PRO A 335 10.35 -8.73 -49.78
C PRO A 335 10.66 -7.87 -51.01
N LYS A 336 11.74 -7.08 -50.91
CA LYS A 336 12.23 -6.34 -52.08
C LYS A 336 12.53 -7.37 -53.15
N LEU A 337 11.85 -7.27 -54.30
CA LEU A 337 12.12 -8.11 -55.44
C LEU A 337 13.62 -8.01 -55.74
N LYS A 338 14.31 -9.14 -55.66
CA LYS A 338 15.72 -9.18 -56.02
C LYS A 338 15.78 -8.89 -57.51
N HIS A 339 16.47 -7.81 -57.86
CA HIS A 339 16.70 -7.43 -59.24
C HIS A 339 17.35 -8.60 -59.98
N ILE A 340 16.65 -9.16 -60.97
CA ILE A 340 17.15 -10.30 -61.75
C ILE A 340 17.87 -9.72 -62.95
N HIS A 341 19.20 -9.54 -62.84
CA HIS A 341 20.02 -8.98 -63.91
C HIS A 341 19.82 -9.65 -65.29
N VAL A 342 19.43 -10.92 -65.31
CA VAL A 342 19.13 -11.63 -66.57
C VAL A 342 17.90 -11.06 -67.28
N ILE A 343 16.84 -10.73 -66.54
CA ILE A 343 15.62 -10.16 -67.12
C ILE A 343 15.92 -8.77 -67.67
N ASP A 344 16.64 -7.96 -66.90
CA ASP A 344 17.08 -6.62 -67.32
C ASP A 344 17.96 -6.67 -68.57
N ASN A 345 18.94 -7.57 -68.60
CA ASN A 345 19.78 -7.77 -69.79
C ASN A 345 18.95 -8.24 -70.99
N ALA A 346 17.96 -9.12 -70.77
CA ALA A 346 17.06 -9.56 -71.84
C ALA A 346 16.23 -8.40 -72.39
N TYR A 347 15.65 -7.56 -71.51
CA TYR A 347 14.92 -6.35 -71.92
C TYR A 347 15.81 -5.40 -72.70
N ILE A 348 17.01 -5.09 -72.20
CA ILE A 348 17.97 -4.22 -72.88
C ILE A 348 18.33 -4.79 -74.27
N THR A 349 18.57 -6.10 -74.36
CA THR A 349 18.92 -6.76 -75.63
C THR A 349 17.76 -6.70 -76.63
N ILE A 350 16.54 -7.02 -76.18
CA ILE A 350 15.34 -6.94 -77.02
C ILE A 350 15.13 -5.49 -77.50
N SER A 351 15.26 -4.50 -76.61
CA SER A 351 15.15 -3.09 -76.97
C SER A 351 16.18 -2.67 -78.01
N LEU A 352 17.44 -3.07 -77.86
CA LEU A 352 18.50 -2.79 -78.85
C LEU A 352 18.20 -3.44 -80.21
N LEU A 353 17.74 -4.69 -80.20
CA LEU A 353 17.41 -5.42 -81.42
C LEU A 353 16.24 -4.77 -82.16
N LEU A 354 15.21 -4.32 -81.44
CA LEU A 354 14.08 -3.57 -82.00
C LEU A 354 14.49 -2.21 -82.57
N ILE A 355 15.39 -1.49 -81.88
CA ILE A 355 15.95 -0.22 -82.37
C ILE A 355 16.72 -0.46 -83.69
N LEU A 356 17.60 -1.46 -83.73
CA LEU A 356 18.34 -1.82 -84.94
C LEU A 356 17.42 -2.22 -86.09
N LEU A 357 16.37 -3.00 -85.81
CA LEU A 357 15.39 -3.43 -86.79
C LEU A 357 14.59 -2.24 -87.33
N SER A 358 14.24 -1.27 -86.48
CA SER A 358 13.60 -0.02 -86.89
C SER A 358 14.50 0.83 -87.78
N PHE A 359 15.79 0.96 -87.45
CA PHE A 359 16.75 1.62 -88.35
C PHE A 359 16.92 0.88 -89.67
N GLY A 360 16.96 -0.45 -89.65
CA GLY A 360 17.02 -1.28 -90.85
C GLY A 360 15.78 -1.08 -91.74
N LEU A 361 14.59 -1.03 -91.16
CA LEU A 361 13.35 -0.73 -91.89
C LEU A 361 13.36 0.69 -92.46
N MET A 362 13.75 1.70 -91.68
CA MET A 362 13.87 3.09 -92.18
C MET A 362 14.86 3.19 -93.33
N TYR A 363 16.02 2.54 -93.22
CA TYR A 363 17.03 2.50 -94.27
C TYR A 363 16.55 1.74 -95.51
N GLY A 364 15.86 0.62 -95.32
CA GLY A 364 15.24 -0.16 -96.39
C GLY A 364 14.19 0.63 -97.16
N ILE A 365 13.31 1.34 -96.45
CA ILE A 365 12.33 2.26 -97.04
C ILE A 365 13.04 3.38 -97.81
N TYR A 366 14.12 3.95 -97.26
CA TYR A 366 14.90 4.99 -97.93
C TYR A 366 15.53 4.52 -99.24
N PHE A 367 16.12 3.32 -99.27
CA PHE A 367 16.74 2.76 -100.48
C PHE A 367 15.72 2.29 -101.52
N GLN A 368 14.61 1.70 -101.06
CA GLN A 368 13.53 1.25 -101.94
C GLN A 368 12.48 2.34 -102.20
N LYS A 369 12.80 3.62 -101.94
CA LYS A 369 11.87 4.75 -102.12
C LYS A 369 11.29 4.85 -103.53
N ASP A 370 11.96 4.27 -104.54
CA ASP A 370 11.51 4.29 -105.93
C ASP A 370 10.73 3.03 -106.35
N ASN A 371 10.62 2.04 -105.47
CA ASN A 371 9.84 0.83 -105.70
C ASN A 371 8.33 1.15 -105.70
N LYS A 372 7.62 0.68 -106.73
CA LYS A 372 6.19 0.97 -106.95
C LYS A 372 5.29 0.50 -105.81
N PHE A 373 5.71 -0.52 -105.04
CA PHE A 373 4.99 -1.00 -103.85
C PHE A 373 5.14 -0.08 -102.62
N ILE A 374 6.26 0.65 -102.50
CA ILE A 374 6.48 1.61 -101.40
C ILE A 374 5.90 2.98 -101.76
N LYS A 375 6.01 3.41 -103.02
CA LYS A 375 5.34 4.61 -103.55
C LYS A 375 3.82 4.48 -103.63
N GLY A 376 3.33 3.25 -103.74
CA GLY A 376 1.94 2.92 -103.96
C GLY A 376 1.10 2.79 -102.68
N GLY A 377 1.58 3.27 -101.53
CA GLY A 377 0.83 3.31 -100.28
C GLY A 377 -0.48 4.10 -100.42
N LYS A 378 -1.49 3.40 -100.92
CA LYS A 378 -2.91 3.69 -100.86
C LYS A 378 -3.58 2.53 -100.13
#